data_AF-A0A9P9STM8-F1
#
_entry.id   AF-A0A9P9STM8-F1
#
_cell.length_a   1.000
_cell.length_b   1.000
_cell.length_c   1.000
_cell.angle_alpha   90.00
_cell.angle_beta   90.00
_cell.angle_gamma   90.00
#
_symmetry.space_group_name_H-M   'P 1'
#
loop_
_entity.id
_entity.type
_entity.pdbx_description
1 polymer ?
#
loop_
_entity_poly.entity_id
_entity_poly.type
_entity_poly.pdbx_seq_one_letter_code
_entity_poly.pdbx_strand_id
1 'polypeptide(L)'
;MGFIISSWAIITAACIVASIAYFTSILYEERRFYRDNDLPQAPGHHWLFGHLKLTEETLHALLMASHYQTTVTKIALKYNMPGVLYLYLWPAGRGQSIVTNQTSRNSSQSPIITRSAQ
;
A
#
# COMPACT_ATOMS: atom_id res chain seq x y z
N MET A 1 -27.43 18.23 -41.83
CA MET A 1 -26.50 17.09 -41.76
C MET A 1 -26.78 16.34 -40.46
N GLY A 2 -27.43 15.19 -40.51
CA GLY A 2 -27.72 14.38 -39.31
C GLY A 2 -26.62 13.34 -39.11
N PHE A 3 -25.90 13.42 -37.98
CA PHE A 3 -24.98 12.36 -37.58
C PHE A 3 -25.80 11.15 -37.16
N ILE A 4 -25.78 10.07 -37.96
CA ILE A 4 -26.32 8.77 -37.54
C ILE A 4 -25.27 8.19 -36.59
N ILE A 5 -25.38 8.54 -35.31
CA ILE A 5 -24.53 7.96 -34.27
C ILE A 5 -24.98 6.50 -34.11
N SER A 6 -24.10 5.55 -34.42
CA SER A 6 -24.44 4.14 -34.28
C SER A 6 -24.70 3.81 -32.82
N SER A 7 -25.75 3.04 -32.52
CA SER A 7 -26.09 2.66 -31.14
C SER A 7 -24.90 2.01 -30.41
N TRP A 8 -24.07 1.28 -31.15
CA TRP A 8 -22.82 0.70 -30.65
C TRP A 8 -21.79 1.74 -30.23
N ALA A 9 -21.65 2.86 -30.95
CA ALA A 9 -20.75 3.95 -30.57
C ALA A 9 -21.21 4.68 -29.30
N ILE A 10 -22.53 4.79 -29.08
CA ILE A 10 -23.08 5.37 -27.85
C ILE A 10 -22.80 4.44 -26.66
N ILE A 11 -23.02 3.12 -26.84
CA ILE A 11 -22.78 2.13 -25.79
C ILE A 11 -21.29 2.10 -25.41
N THR A 12 -20.38 2.07 -26.39
CA THR A 12 -18.93 2.08 -26.10
C THR A 12 -18.50 3.36 -25.41
N ALA A 13 -18.97 4.52 -25.86
CA ALA A 13 -18.69 5.79 -25.21
C ALA A 13 -19.21 5.80 -23.75
N ALA A 14 -20.43 5.32 -23.52
CA ALA A 14 -21.02 5.22 -22.19
C ALA A 14 -20.23 4.27 -21.28
N CYS A 15 -19.80 3.10 -21.79
CA CYS A 15 -18.96 2.16 -21.03
C CYS A 15 -17.61 2.78 -20.66
N ILE A 16 -16.98 3.53 -21.57
CA ILE A 16 -15.71 4.21 -21.31
C ILE A 16 -15.90 5.27 -20.22
N VAL A 17 -16.91 6.13 -20.36
CA VAL A 17 -17.21 7.18 -19.37
C VAL A 17 -17.54 6.57 -18.01
N ALA A 18 -18.36 5.51 -17.96
CA ALA A 18 -18.69 4.80 -16.73
C ALA A 18 -17.45 4.16 -16.08
N SER A 19 -16.56 3.57 -16.88
CA SER A 19 -15.31 2.98 -16.39
C SER A 19 -14.39 4.03 -15.78
N ILE A 20 -14.27 5.20 -16.41
CA ILE A 20 -13.48 6.32 -15.90
C ILE A 20 -14.10 6.89 -14.62
N ALA A 21 -15.42 7.10 -14.59
CA ALA A 21 -16.13 7.60 -13.42
C ALA A 21 -15.98 6.64 -12.23
N TYR A 22 -16.13 5.34 -12.45
CA TYR A 22 -15.94 4.31 -11.43
C TYR A 22 -14.49 4.22 -10.94
N PHE A 23 -13.52 4.29 -11.85
CA PHE A 23 -12.10 4.28 -11.50
C PHE A 23 -11.71 5.50 -10.66
N THR A 24 -12.21 6.68 -11.04
CA THR A 24 -11.94 7.93 -10.31
C THR A 24 -12.66 7.98 -8.96
N SER A 25 -13.86 7.41 -8.83
CA SER A 25 -14.55 7.34 -7.54
C SER A 25 -13.81 6.45 -6.53
N ILE A 26 -13.33 5.28 -6.95
CA ILE A 26 -12.54 4.39 -6.09
C ILE A 26 -11.25 5.08 -5.65
N LEU A 27 -10.55 5.71 -6.60
CA LEU A 27 -9.34 6.47 -6.30
C LEU A 27 -9.57 7.58 -5.28
N TYR A 28 -10.69 8.29 -5.42
CA TYR A 28 -11.04 9.37 -4.50
C TYR A 28 -11.35 8.85 -3.10
N GLU A 29 -12.13 7.77 -2.99
CA GLU A 29 -12.47 7.16 -1.70
C GLU A 29 -11.24 6.65 -0.95
N GLU A 30 -10.34 5.93 -1.63
CA GLU A 30 -9.13 5.43 -1.00
C GLU A 30 -8.21 6.57 -0.57
N ARG A 31 -7.95 7.56 -1.43
CA ARG A 31 -7.12 8.71 -1.03
C ARG A 31 -7.73 9.50 0.11
N ARG A 32 -9.06 9.63 0.14
CA ARG A 32 -9.77 10.28 1.24
C ARG A 32 -9.60 9.52 2.55
N PHE A 33 -9.74 8.19 2.54
CA PHE A 33 -9.55 7.37 3.72
C PHE A 33 -8.16 7.57 4.35
N TYR A 34 -7.11 7.61 3.54
CA TYR A 34 -5.74 7.80 4.03
C TYR A 34 -5.44 9.22 4.50
N ARG A 35 -6.00 10.23 3.83
CA ARG A 35 -5.82 11.64 4.22
C ARG A 35 -6.58 11.98 5.49
N ASP A 36 -7.83 11.51 5.62
CA ASP A 36 -8.73 11.94 6.68
C ASP A 36 -8.43 11.23 8.03
N ASN A 37 -7.73 10.08 8.04
CA ASN A 37 -7.46 9.29 9.24
C ASN A 37 -6.03 9.41 9.81
N ASP A 38 -5.16 10.27 9.24
CA ASP A 38 -3.75 10.46 9.67
C ASP A 38 -3.03 9.15 10.05
N LEU A 39 -3.22 8.13 9.19
CA LEU A 39 -2.77 6.78 9.47
C LEU A 39 -1.23 6.68 9.35
N PRO A 40 -0.57 5.84 10.15
CA PRO A 40 0.87 5.58 10.03
C PRO A 40 1.16 4.89 8.70
N GLN A 41 1.46 5.71 7.69
CA GLN A 41 1.76 5.31 6.32
C GLN A 41 3.27 5.32 6.10
N ALA A 42 3.76 4.31 5.37
CA ALA A 42 5.17 4.29 4.99
C ALA A 42 5.50 5.56 4.18
N PRO A 43 6.66 6.20 4.37
CA PRO A 43 7.05 7.32 3.52
C PRO A 43 7.30 6.85 2.08
N GLY A 44 7.14 7.73 1.10
CA GLY A 44 7.32 7.41 -0.32
C GLY A 44 6.04 7.07 -1.08
N HIS A 45 4.91 7.67 -0.69
CA HIS A 45 3.65 7.54 -1.41
C HIS A 45 3.76 8.18 -2.80
N HIS A 46 3.75 7.36 -3.86
CA HIS A 46 3.63 7.87 -5.23
C HIS A 46 2.17 8.23 -5.51
N TRP A 47 1.92 9.40 -6.11
CA TRP A 47 0.56 9.89 -6.35
C TRP A 47 -0.33 8.90 -7.11
N LEU A 48 0.21 8.18 -8.10
CA LEU A 48 -0.56 7.22 -8.91
C LEU A 48 -0.43 5.76 -8.46
N PHE A 49 0.63 5.39 -7.73
CA PHE A 49 0.93 3.99 -7.40
C PHE A 49 0.99 3.71 -5.90
N GLY A 50 0.72 4.72 -5.06
CA GLY A 50 0.78 4.58 -3.62
C GLY A 50 2.12 4.06 -3.13
N HIS A 51 2.07 2.99 -2.34
CA HIS A 51 3.20 2.24 -1.82
C HIS A 51 3.58 1.03 -2.68
N LEU A 52 2.94 0.84 -3.84
CA LEU A 52 3.28 -0.25 -4.76
C LEU A 52 4.74 -0.10 -5.26
N LYS A 53 5.15 1.13 -5.59
CA LYS A 53 6.54 1.43 -5.98
C LYS A 53 7.55 1.09 -4.87
N LEU A 54 7.23 1.45 -3.62
CA LEU A 54 8.07 1.12 -2.47
C LEU A 54 8.15 -0.40 -2.25
N THR A 55 7.05 -1.10 -2.47
CA THR A 55 6.96 -2.56 -2.36
C THR A 55 7.79 -3.23 -3.45
N GLU A 56 7.76 -2.73 -4.68
CA GLU A 56 8.57 -3.23 -5.79
C GLU A 56 10.07 -3.04 -5.52
N GLU A 57 10.49 -1.85 -5.12
CA GLU A 57 11.90 -1.56 -4.79
C GLU A 57 12.42 -2.48 -3.68
N THR A 58 11.60 -2.72 -2.65
CA THR A 58 11.97 -3.59 -1.55
C THR A 58 11.92 -5.06 -1.91
N LEU A 59 11.00 -5.48 -2.78
CA LEU A 59 10.95 -6.82 -3.36
C LEU A 59 12.14 -7.08 -4.29
N HIS A 60 12.59 -6.09 -5.07
CA HIS A 60 13.81 -6.22 -5.88
C HIS A 60 15.06 -6.37 -4.99
N ALA A 61 15.11 -5.66 -3.86
CA ALA A 61 16.19 -5.82 -2.88
C ALA A 61 16.12 -7.15 -2.12
N LEU A 62 14.94 -7.74 -2.01
CA LEU A 62 14.66 -9.04 -1.41
C LEU A 62 14.50 -10.07 -2.52
N LEU A 63 15.61 -10.59 -3.07
CA LEU A 63 15.67 -11.76 -3.98
C LEU A 63 14.28 -12.23 -4.42
N MET A 64 13.80 -11.82 -5.61
CA MET A 64 12.40 -11.74 -6.10
C MET A 64 11.39 -12.86 -5.71
N ALA A 65 11.85 -13.99 -5.15
CA ALA A 65 11.07 -15.04 -4.53
C ALA A 65 10.69 -14.80 -3.05
N SER A 66 10.91 -13.60 -2.50
CA SER A 66 10.55 -13.35 -1.10
C SER A 66 9.04 -13.20 -0.92
N HIS A 67 8.46 -13.89 0.07
CA HIS A 67 7.05 -13.77 0.41
C HIS A 67 6.69 -12.32 0.74
N TYR A 68 5.52 -11.86 0.29
CA TYR A 68 5.04 -10.48 0.46
C TYR A 68 5.17 -9.98 1.91
N GLN A 69 4.86 -10.83 2.90
CA GLN A 69 5.00 -10.51 4.32
C GLN A 69 6.43 -10.12 4.73
N THR A 70 7.45 -10.71 4.11
CA THR A 70 8.86 -10.40 4.36
C THR A 70 9.21 -9.01 3.84
N THR A 71 8.70 -8.65 2.67
CA THR A 71 8.84 -7.32 2.06
C THR A 71 8.25 -6.25 2.97
N VAL A 72 7.02 -6.45 3.44
CA VAL A 72 6.35 -5.51 4.35
C VAL A 72 7.10 -5.38 5.67
N THR A 73 7.56 -6.51 6.24
CA THR A 73 8.33 -6.48 7.49
C THR A 73 9.62 -5.69 7.34
N LYS A 74 10.32 -5.82 6.20
CA LYS A 74 11.51 -5.01 5.92
C LYS A 74 11.19 -3.53 5.74
N ILE A 75 10.09 -3.17 5.09
CA ILE A 75 9.64 -1.78 4.98
C ILE A 75 9.39 -1.21 6.38
N ALA A 76 8.66 -1.94 7.22
CA ALA A 76 8.35 -1.53 8.58
C ALA A 76 9.62 -1.31 9.41
N LEU A 77 10.61 -2.21 9.30
CA LEU A 77 11.92 -2.05 9.95
C LEU A 77 12.73 -0.87 9.40
N LYS A 78 12.75 -0.69 8.08
CA LYS A 78 13.53 0.37 7.41
C LYS A 78 13.09 1.77 7.84
N TYR A 79 11.80 1.95 8.10
CA TYR A 79 11.22 3.23 8.49
C TYR A 79 10.82 3.32 9.96
N ASN A 80 11.24 2.36 10.79
CA ASN A 80 10.92 2.28 12.22
C ASN A 80 9.42 2.51 12.51
N MET A 81 8.58 1.84 11.72
CA MET A 81 7.13 2.04 11.75
C MET A 81 6.54 1.40 13.01
N PRO A 82 5.48 2.00 13.59
CA PRO A 82 4.75 1.39 14.70
C PRO A 82 4.20 0.02 14.29
N GLY A 83 3.88 -0.83 15.27
CA GLY A 83 3.44 -2.21 15.04
C GLY A 83 2.18 -2.40 14.17
N VAL A 84 1.54 -1.31 13.72
CA VAL A 84 0.51 -1.32 12.69
C VAL A 84 0.97 -0.42 11.55
N LEU A 85 1.08 -1.00 10.36
CA LEU A 85 1.47 -0.33 9.13
C LEU A 85 0.32 -0.38 8.13
N TYR A 86 -0.04 0.76 7.54
CA TYR A 86 -0.99 0.81 6.44
C TYR A 86 -0.24 0.91 5.11
N LEU A 87 -0.47 -0.05 4.22
CA LEU A 87 0.11 -0.09 2.89
C LEU A 87 -1.00 0.08 1.84
N TYR A 88 -0.74 0.89 0.83
CA TYR A 88 -1.66 1.22 -0.25
C TYR A 88 -1.07 0.70 -1.56
N LEU A 89 -1.64 -0.37 -2.12
CA LEU A 89 -1.06 -1.10 -3.28
C LEU A 89 -1.79 -0.81 -4.58
N TRP A 90 -2.26 0.42 -4.76
CA TRP A 90 -2.93 0.79 -5.99
C TRP A 90 -1.98 0.75 -7.21
N PRO A 91 -2.43 0.29 -8.39
CA PRO A 91 -3.76 -0.27 -8.73
C PRO A 91 -3.89 -1.78 -8.53
N ALA A 92 -2.86 -2.45 -8.01
CA ALA A 92 -2.83 -3.91 -7.86
C ALA A 92 -3.75 -4.43 -6.75
N GLY A 93 -4.07 -3.61 -5.75
CA GLY A 93 -4.95 -4.00 -4.66
C GLY A 93 -5.37 -2.83 -3.79
N ARG A 94 -6.38 -3.10 -2.95
CA ARG A 94 -6.85 -2.16 -1.93
C ARG A 94 -5.81 -1.96 -0.83
N GLY A 95 -6.05 -0.93 -0.05
CA GLY A 95 -5.37 -0.70 1.22
C GLY A 95 -5.33 -1.91 2.15
N GLN A 96 -4.15 -2.26 2.63
CA GLN A 96 -3.95 -3.33 3.62
C GLN A 96 -3.44 -2.74 4.93
N SER A 97 -4.09 -3.13 6.04
CA SER A 97 -3.57 -2.92 7.39
C SER A 97 -2.76 -4.14 7.81
N ILE A 98 -1.48 -3.93 8.08
CA ILE A 98 -0.56 -5.02 8.41
C ILE A 98 -0.08 -4.81 9.83
N VAL A 99 -0.42 -5.76 10.70
CA VAL A 99 0.03 -5.77 12.08
C VAL A 99 1.35 -6.53 12.13
N THR A 100 2.41 -5.84 12.53
CA THR A 100 3.72 -6.43 12.78
C THR A 100 4.07 -6.26 14.25
N ASN A 101 4.38 -7.34 14.96
CA ASN A 101 4.84 -7.24 16.35
C ASN A 101 6.32 -6.83 16.36
N GLN A 102 6.62 -5.55 16.15
CA GLN A 102 7.97 -5.01 16.28
C GLN A 102 8.36 -4.76 17.73
N THR A 103 7.37 -4.52 18.60
CA THR A 103 7.58 -4.20 20.02
C THR A 103 8.28 -5.33 20.77
N SER A 104 7.98 -6.61 20.47
CA SER A 104 8.65 -7.73 21.16
C SER A 104 10.11 -7.92 20.74
N ARG A 105 10.52 -7.44 19.56
CA ARG A 105 11.89 -7.60 19.06
C ARG A 105 12.86 -6.65 19.78
N ASN A 106 12.45 -5.40 19.98
CA ASN A 106 13.26 -4.41 20.69
C ASN A 106 13.45 -4.78 22.18
N SER A 107 12.45 -5.41 22.81
CA SER A 107 12.59 -5.96 24.18
C SER A 107 13.45 -7.23 24.25
N SER A 108 13.64 -7.95 23.13
CA SER A 108 14.52 -9.12 23.06
C SER A 108 15.97 -8.80 22.68
N GLN A 109 16.24 -7.58 22.22
CA GLN A 109 17.57 -7.08 21.86
C GLN A 109 18.20 -6.18 22.93
N SER A 110 17.54 -5.97 24.07
CA SER A 110 18.26 -5.47 25.25
C SER A 110 19.42 -6.44 25.53
N PRO A 111 20.67 -5.96 25.64
CA PRO A 111 21.79 -6.84 25.91
C PRO A 111 21.42 -7.68 27.13
N ILE A 112 21.56 -9.00 26.98
CA ILE A 112 21.59 -9.92 28.11
C ILE A 112 22.85 -9.52 28.89
N ILE A 113 22.75 -8.44 29.67
CA ILE A 113 23.72 -8.11 30.71
C ILE A 113 23.49 -9.22 31.73
N THR A 114 24.34 -10.24 31.60
CA THR A 114 24.86 -11.09 32.67
C THR A 114 24.30 -10.71 34.04
N ARG A 115 23.14 -11.26 34.40
CA ARG A 115 22.87 -11.59 35.81
C ARG A 115 23.57 -12.90 36.10
N SER A 116 24.90 -12.85 36.15
CA SER A 116 25.70 -13.81 36.89
C SER A 116 25.90 -13.24 38.29
N ALA A 117 25.44 -13.99 39.29
CA ALA A 117 25.79 -13.88 40.71
C ALA A 117 25.42 -12.58 41.43
N GLN A 118 24.27 -12.62 42.11
CA GLN A 118 24.19 -12.25 43.54
C GLN A 118 22.99 -12.94 44.18
#